data_AF-A0A7G9SJB7-F1
#
_entry.id   AF-A0A7G9SJB7-F1
#
_cell.length_a   1.000
_cell.length_b   1.000
_cell.length_c   1.000
_cell.angle_alpha   90.00
_cell.angle_beta   90.00
_cell.angle_gamma   90.00
#
_symmetry.space_group_name_H-M   'P 1'
#
loop_
_entity.id
_entity.type
_entity.pdbx_description
1 polymer ?
#
loop_
_entity_poly.entity_id
_entity_poly.type
_entity_poly.pdbx_seq_one_letter_code
_entity_poly.pdbx_strand_id
1 'polypeptide(L)' 'MSHCPDIEELMHFDPDEGIANLDEHLDRLKAAAESHGFKFDRHAARNELQAATFGKRRPAVARLLLSPTGAMAIEVRGG' A
#
# COMPACT_ATOMS: atom_id res chain seq x y z
N MET A 1 21.39 -2.12 -16.91
CA MET A 1 19.95 -1.84 -16.77
C MET A 1 19.70 -1.62 -15.29
N SER A 2 19.56 -0.38 -14.84
CA SER A 2 19.16 -0.14 -13.45
C SER A 2 17.75 -0.67 -13.29
N HIS A 3 17.58 -1.78 -12.57
CA HIS A 3 16.28 -2.17 -12.03
C HIS A 3 15.90 -1.02 -11.10
N CYS A 4 14.98 -0.15 -11.52
CA CYS A 4 14.40 0.80 -10.58
C CYS A 4 13.57 -0.04 -9.63
N PRO A 5 13.97 -0.18 -8.35
CA PRO A 5 13.27 -1.06 -7.43
C PRO A 5 11.85 -0.53 -7.22
N ASP A 6 10.90 -1.45 -7.05
CA ASP A 6 9.55 -1.12 -6.63
C ASP A 6 9.60 -0.42 -5.26
N ILE A 7 8.66 0.49 -5.02
CA ILE A 7 8.47 1.14 -3.72
C ILE A 7 7.60 0.22 -2.85
N GLU A 8 7.94 0.08 -1.58
CA GLU A 8 7.21 -0.74 -0.63
C GLU A 8 6.72 0.08 0.56
N GLU A 9 5.48 -0.15 0.99
CA GLU A 9 4.93 0.35 2.24
C GLU A 9 4.27 -0.80 3.02
N LEU A 10 4.61 -0.91 4.31
CA LEU A 10 4.04 -1.89 5.24
C LEU A 10 3.11 -1.18 6.22
N MET A 11 1.91 -1.73 6.36
CA MET A 11 0.82 -1.16 7.14
C MET A 11 0.24 -2.20 8.08
N HIS A 12 0.02 -1.82 9.34
CA HIS A 12 -0.72 -2.65 10.27
C HIS A 12 -2.22 -2.49 10.01
N PHE A 13 -2.90 -3.61 9.82
CA PHE A 13 -4.35 -3.68 9.75
C PHE A 13 -4.89 -4.23 11.06
N ASP A 14 -5.82 -3.50 11.64
CA ASP A 14 -6.66 -3.93 12.76
C ASP A 14 -8.10 -4.17 12.25
N PRO A 15 -8.78 -5.26 12.63
CA PRO A 15 -10.13 -5.55 12.17
C PRO A 15 -11.20 -4.57 12.68
N ASP A 16 -10.96 -3.91 13.82
CA ASP A 16 -11.90 -2.96 14.43
C ASP A 16 -11.61 -1.52 13.97
N GLU A 17 -10.32 -1.16 13.80
CA GLU A 17 -9.90 0.20 13.43
C GLU A 17 -9.53 0.38 11.95
N GLY A 18 -9.26 -0.70 11.22
CA GLY A 18 -8.74 -0.68 9.86
C GLY A 18 -7.22 -0.48 9.80
N ILE A 19 -6.73 0.13 8.72
CA ILE A 19 -5.30 0.45 8.60
C ILE A 19 -5.00 1.72 9.40
N ALA A 20 -4.13 1.60 10.41
CA ALA A 20 -3.68 2.73 11.20
C ALA A 20 -2.94 3.76 10.32
N ASN A 21 -3.22 5.05 10.53
CA ASN A 21 -2.59 6.18 9.83
C ASN A 21 -2.60 6.07 8.29
N LEU A 22 -3.62 5.42 7.71
CA LEU A 22 -3.70 5.12 6.28
C LEU A 22 -3.36 6.31 5.38
N ASP A 23 -3.88 7.50 5.68
CA ASP A 23 -3.62 8.68 4.86
C ASP A 23 -2.14 9.10 4.88
N GLU A 24 -1.46 8.98 6.03
CA GLU A 24 -0.02 9.26 6.13
C GLU A 24 0.82 8.26 5.33
N HIS A 25 0.44 6.98 5.36
CA HIS A 25 1.09 5.95 4.54
C HIS A 25 0.93 6.26 3.04
N LEU A 26 -0.26 6.66 2.61
CA LEU A 26 -0.52 7.02 1.20
C LEU A 26 0.23 8.29 0.78
N ASP A 27 0.34 9.29 1.65
CA ASP A 27 1.09 10.51 1.37
C ASP A 27 2.59 10.25 1.28
N ARG A 28 3.15 9.37 2.14
CA ARG A 28 4.55 8.93 2.02
C ARG A 28 4.80 8.18 0.72
N LEU A 29 3.93 7.25 0.35
CA LEU A 29 4.08 6.50 -0.89
C LEU A 29 3.96 7.40 -2.12
N LYS A 30 3.09 8.41 -2.08
CA LYS A 30 2.99 9.44 -3.11
C LYS A 30 4.28 10.24 -3.25
N ALA A 31 4.83 10.74 -2.15
CA ALA A 31 6.07 11.51 -2.16
C ALA A 31 7.27 10.68 -2.68
N ALA A 32 7.33 9.40 -2.31
CA ALA A 32 8.31 8.47 -2.83
C ALA A 32 8.12 8.24 -4.34
N ALA A 33 6.88 8.00 -4.79
CA ALA A 33 6.56 7.84 -6.20
C ALA A 33 6.96 9.06 -7.03
N GLU A 34 6.65 10.27 -6.55
CA GLU A 34 7.04 11.54 -7.19
C GLU A 34 8.56 11.69 -7.30
N SER A 35 9.29 11.35 -6.23
CA SER A 35 10.76 11.40 -6.19
C SER A 35 11.42 10.42 -7.17
N HIS A 36 10.75 9.29 -7.43
CA HIS A 36 11.20 8.26 -8.38
C HIS A 36 10.64 8.44 -9.80
N GLY A 37 9.72 9.39 -10.01
CA GLY A 37 9.00 9.58 -11.28
C GLY A 37 7.98 8.48 -11.60
N PHE A 38 7.50 7.75 -10.59
CA PHE A 38 6.51 6.68 -10.74
C PHE A 38 5.10 7.26 -10.80
N LYS A 39 4.19 6.57 -11.49
CA LYS A 39 2.76 6.92 -11.44
C LYS A 39 2.15 6.35 -10.17
N PHE A 40 1.42 7.18 -9.43
CA PHE A 40 0.69 6.72 -8.24
C PHE A 40 -0.70 7.36 -8.16
N ASP A 41 -1.70 6.52 -7.94
CA ASP A 41 -3.08 6.94 -7.68
C ASP A 41 -3.47 6.58 -6.25
N ARG A 42 -3.56 7.62 -5.40
CA ARG A 42 -3.95 7.49 -3.99
C ARG A 42 -5.34 6.88 -3.81
N HIS A 43 -6.29 7.19 -4.69
CA HIS A 43 -7.64 6.68 -4.59
C HIS A 43 -7.69 5.19 -4.94
N ALA A 44 -7.00 4.79 -6.01
CA ALA A 44 -6.87 3.39 -6.37
C ALA A 44 -6.20 2.59 -5.25
N ALA A 45 -5.09 3.09 -4.69
CA ALA A 45 -4.38 2.43 -3.59
C ALA A 45 -5.27 2.22 -2.36
N ARG A 46 -6.06 3.24 -1.98
CA ARG A 46 -7.01 3.14 -0.87
C ARG A 46 -8.07 2.07 -1.11
N ASN A 47 -8.65 2.04 -2.31
CA ASN A 47 -9.69 1.07 -2.65
C ASN A 47 -9.15 -0.37 -2.65
N GLU A 48 -7.96 -0.58 -3.20
CA GLU A 48 -7.30 -1.88 -3.22
C GLU A 48 -6.96 -2.35 -1.80
N LEU A 49 -6.45 -1.46 -0.92
CA LEU A 49 -6.19 -1.78 0.50
C LEU A 49 -7.47 -2.14 1.25
N GLN A 50 -8.56 -1.42 1.01
CA GLN A 50 -9.87 -1.73 1.58
C GLN A 50 -10.37 -3.09 1.10
N ALA A 51 -10.27 -3.38 -0.20
CA ALA A 51 -10.69 -4.66 -0.76
C ALA A 51 -9.86 -5.83 -0.21
N ALA A 52 -8.54 -5.67 -0.09
CA ALA A 52 -7.63 -6.70 0.41
C ALA A 52 -7.82 -7.02 1.90
N THR A 53 -8.27 -6.03 2.68
CA THR A 53 -8.52 -6.17 4.12
C THR A 53 -9.98 -6.47 4.46
N PHE A 54 -10.90 -6.37 3.48
CA PHE A 54 -12.31 -6.65 3.68
C PHE A 54 -12.55 -8.07 4.21
N GLY A 55 -13.35 -8.18 5.28
CA GLY A 55 -13.70 -9.46 5.90
C GLY A 55 -12.60 -10.13 6.71
N LYS A 56 -11.42 -9.50 6.86
CA LYS A 56 -10.39 -9.96 7.80
C LYS A 56 -10.89 -9.77 9.24
N ARG A 57 -10.76 -10.83 10.05
CA ARG A 57 -11.23 -10.86 11.46
C ARG A 57 -10.09 -10.89 12.48
N ARG A 58 -8.85 -10.81 12.01
CA ARG A 58 -7.64 -10.84 12.83
C ARG A 58 -6.70 -9.73 12.37
N PRO A 59 -5.87 -9.20 13.28
CA PRO A 59 -4.80 -8.30 12.91
C PRO A 59 -3.90 -8.91 11.83
N ALA A 60 -3.45 -8.07 10.91
CA ALA A 60 -2.65 -8.47 9.77
C ALA A 60 -1.67 -7.36 9.37
N VAL A 61 -0.68 -7.71 8.55
CA VAL A 61 0.19 -6.73 7.90
C VAL A 61 -0.19 -6.66 6.42
N ALA A 62 -0.60 -5.49 5.96
CA ALA A 62 -0.81 -5.17 4.56
C ALA A 62 0.48 -4.58 3.99
N ARG A 63 1.01 -5.21 2.93
CA ARG A 63 2.18 -4.78 2.18
C ARG A 63 1.70 -4.27 0.82
N LEU A 64 2.00 -3.02 0.49
CA LEU A 64 1.75 -2.43 -0.81
C LEU A 64 3.08 -2.29 -1.56
N LEU A 65 3.13 -2.85 -2.76
CA LEU A 65 4.22 -2.69 -3.71
C LEU A 65 3.76 -1.80 -4.87
N LEU A 66 4.56 -0.81 -5.22
CA LEU A 66 4.32 0.10 -6.33
C LEU A 66 5.48 0.02 -7.33
N SER A 67 5.16 -0.38 -8.55
CA SER A 67 6.13 -0.51 -9.64
C SER A 67 6.33 0.81 -10.41
N PRO A 68 7.43 0.95 -11.18
CA PRO A 68 7.68 2.13 -12.02
C PRO A 68 6.57 2.47 -13.01
N THR A 69 5.81 1.46 -13.45
CA THR A 69 4.70 1.63 -14.40
C THR A 69 3.43 2.16 -13.74
N GLY A 70 3.39 2.20 -12.40
CA GLY A 70 2.21 2.50 -11.60
C GLY A 70 1.34 1.29 -11.28
N ALA A 71 1.74 0.08 -11.70
CA ALA A 71 1.05 -1.13 -11.24
C ALA A 71 1.30 -1.32 -9.74
N MET A 72 0.23 -1.65 -9.01
CA MET A 72 0.26 -1.90 -7.59
C MET A 72 -0.06 -3.36 -7.29
N ALA A 73 0.60 -3.92 -6.28
CA ALA A 73 0.29 -5.23 -5.72
C ALA A 73 0.12 -5.11 -4.21
N ILE A 74 -0.92 -5.74 -3.67
CA ILE A 74 -1.18 -5.75 -2.24
C ILE A 74 -1.16 -7.18 -1.73
N GLU A 75 -0.38 -7.39 -0.67
CA GLU A 75 -0.29 -8.65 0.04
C GLU A 75 -0.73 -8.44 1.49
N VAL A 76 -1.67 -9.24 1.98
CA VAL A 76 -2.12 -9.18 3.38
C VAL A 76 -1.75 -10.48 4.07
N ARG A 77 -0.81 -10.40 5.01
CA ARG A 77 -0.33 -11.54 5.81
C ARG A 77 -1.00 -11.50 7.17
N GLY A 78 -1.82 -12.51 7.46
CA GLY A 78 -2.46 -12.69 8.77
C GLY A 78 -1.62 -13.59 9.69
N GLY A 79 -1.73 -13.36 11.00
CA GLY A 79 -1.21 -14.26 12.05
C GLY A 79 -2.10 -15.46 12.34
#